data_AF-A0A3S4ZYF1-F1
#
_entry.id   AF-A0A3S4ZYF1-F1
#
_cell.length_a   1.000
_cell.length_b   1.000
_cell.length_c   1.000
_cell.angle_alpha   90.00
_cell.angle_beta   90.00
_cell.angle_gamma   90.00
#
_symmetry.space_group_name_H-M   'P 1'
#
loop_
_entity.id
_entity.type
_entity.pdbx_description
1 polymer ?
#
loop_
_entity_poly.entity_id
_entity_poly.type
_entity_poly.pdbx_seq_one_letter_code
_entity_poly.pdbx_strand_id
1 'polypeptide(L)'
;MANLLGCTANMKTAVTGITLVAVGTSLPDTFASRTAALQDETADNSIGNVNGSNSVNVFLGLGLPWILSSGYAALKGRQYCIYPENLTESVIVYLGCASLCLGILFCRRMAFGGELGGSRVTKWISGLLISFLWVGYVVFSILKVYGVITWSYDVPESTCLPD
;
A
#
# COMPACT_ATOMS: atom_id res chain seq x y z
N MET A 1 -14.02 -0.26 13.08
CA MET A 1 -14.67 -1.26 12.20
C MET A 1 -13.81 -2.52 12.02
N ALA A 2 -12.51 -2.41 11.74
CA ALA A 2 -11.61 -3.58 11.59
C ALA A 2 -11.54 -4.50 12.84
N ASN A 3 -11.58 -3.94 14.06
CA ASN A 3 -11.60 -4.73 15.31
C ASN A 3 -12.86 -5.60 15.45
N LEU A 4 -14.04 -5.07 15.12
CA LEU A 4 -15.30 -5.83 15.23
C LEU A 4 -15.33 -6.99 14.21
N LEU A 5 -14.94 -6.72 12.97
CA LEU A 5 -14.85 -7.73 11.91
C LEU A 5 -13.75 -8.76 12.18
N GLY A 6 -12.63 -8.35 12.79
CA GLY A 6 -11.57 -9.28 13.21
C GLY A 6 -12.05 -10.25 14.30
N CYS A 7 -12.82 -9.74 15.27
CA CYS A 7 -13.42 -10.57 16.33
C CYS A 7 -14.46 -11.56 15.78
N THR A 8 -15.28 -11.19 14.80
CA THR A 8 -16.29 -12.11 14.22
C THR A 8 -15.70 -13.11 13.23
N ALA A 9 -14.64 -12.74 12.51
CA ALA A 9 -13.97 -13.60 11.52
C ALA A 9 -12.79 -14.40 12.10
N ASN A 10 -12.52 -14.29 13.41
CA ASN A 10 -11.36 -14.90 14.09
C ASN A 10 -10.02 -14.59 13.38
N MET A 11 -9.84 -13.33 13.03
CA MET A 11 -8.69 -12.84 12.26
C MET A 11 -8.05 -11.65 12.98
N LYS A 12 -6.71 -11.60 13.03
CA LYS A 12 -6.00 -10.48 13.66
C LYS A 12 -6.43 -9.14 13.02
N THR A 13 -6.64 -8.10 13.82
CA THR A 13 -7.01 -6.75 13.34
C THR A 13 -6.08 -6.22 12.25
N ALA A 14 -4.79 -6.51 12.36
CA ALA A 14 -3.82 -6.15 11.33
C ALA A 14 -4.18 -6.77 9.97
N VAL A 15 -4.61 -8.04 9.95
CA VAL A 15 -5.00 -8.75 8.72
C VAL A 15 -6.29 -8.17 8.14
N THR A 16 -7.31 -7.88 8.97
CA THR A 16 -8.55 -7.23 8.48
C THR A 16 -8.29 -5.81 7.97
N GLY A 17 -7.34 -5.09 8.56
CA GLY A 17 -6.88 -3.77 8.08
C GLY A 17 -6.21 -3.83 6.71
N ILE A 18 -5.18 -4.67 6.55
CA ILE A 18 -4.41 -4.78 5.31
C ILE A 18 -5.19 -5.43 4.16
N THR A 19 -6.26 -6.17 4.44
CA THR A 19 -7.08 -6.84 3.42
C THR A 19 -8.41 -6.13 3.21
N LEU A 20 -9.38 -6.27 4.14
CA LEU A 20 -10.75 -5.80 3.95
C LEU A 20 -10.85 -4.27 3.85
N VAL A 21 -10.17 -3.54 4.73
CA VAL A 21 -10.21 -2.07 4.70
C VAL A 21 -9.48 -1.54 3.46
N ALA A 22 -8.28 -2.06 3.19
CA ALA A 22 -7.47 -1.66 2.04
C ALA A 22 -8.14 -1.98 0.68
N VAL A 23 -8.77 -3.16 0.55
CA VAL A 23 -9.53 -3.55 -0.64
C VAL A 23 -10.77 -2.66 -0.78
N GLY A 24 -11.46 -2.36 0.33
CA GLY A 24 -12.66 -1.51 0.32
C GLY A 24 -12.40 -0.08 -0.17
N THR A 25 -11.24 0.50 0.15
CA THR A 25 -10.85 1.83 -0.34
C THR A 25 -10.31 1.78 -1.77
N SER A 26 -9.51 0.77 -2.11
CA SER A 26 -8.80 0.73 -3.40
C SER A 26 -9.63 0.18 -4.56
N LEU A 27 -10.68 -0.61 -4.30
CA LEU A 27 -11.55 -1.15 -5.35
C LEU A 27 -12.30 -0.05 -6.13
N PRO A 28 -13.00 0.90 -5.47
CA PRO A 28 -13.65 2.03 -6.17
C PRO A 28 -12.67 2.84 -7.02
N ASP A 29 -11.49 3.16 -6.45
CA ASP A 29 -10.43 3.89 -7.16
C ASP A 29 -9.94 3.12 -8.39
N THR A 30 -9.81 1.80 -8.29
CA THR A 30 -9.41 0.94 -9.41
C THR A 30 -10.45 0.94 -10.51
N PHE A 31 -11.74 0.88 -10.18
CA PHE A 31 -12.82 0.97 -11.17
C PHE A 31 -12.85 2.33 -11.85
N ALA A 32 -12.72 3.42 -11.09
CA ALA A 32 -12.67 4.79 -11.61
C ALA A 32 -11.48 4.99 -12.56
N SER A 33 -10.29 4.51 -12.18
CA SER A 33 -9.08 4.56 -13.02
C SER A 33 -9.20 3.70 -14.27
N ARG A 34 -9.85 2.53 -14.18
CA ARG A 34 -10.13 1.68 -15.35
C ARG A 34 -11.10 2.35 -16.31
N THR A 35 -12.17 2.98 -15.81
CA THR A 35 -13.12 3.71 -16.66
C THR A 35 -12.45 4.90 -17.34
N ALA A 36 -11.61 5.65 -16.62
CA ALA A 36 -10.83 6.75 -17.20
C ALA A 36 -9.87 6.26 -18.29
N ALA A 37 -9.18 5.13 -18.08
CA ALA A 37 -8.29 4.53 -19.08
C ALA A 37 -9.00 4.02 -20.34
N LEU A 38 -10.28 3.64 -20.23
CA LEU A 38 -11.08 3.16 -21.38
C LEU A 38 -11.71 4.31 -22.17
N GLN A 39 -11.95 5.44 -21.52
CA GLN A 39 -12.60 6.61 -22.11
C GLN A 39 -11.62 7.62 -22.71
N ASP A 40 -10.35 7.56 -22.30
CA ASP A 40 -9.30 8.49 -22.73
C ASP A 40 -8.30 7.82 -23.68
N GLU A 41 -7.93 8.52 -24.74
CA GLU A 41 -7.07 8.00 -25.82
C GLU A 41 -5.60 7.92 -25.39
N THR A 42 -5.16 8.84 -24.52
CA THR A 42 -3.78 8.87 -23.97
C THR A 42 -3.66 8.22 -22.59
N ALA A 43 -4.79 7.87 -21.95
CA ALA A 43 -4.85 7.31 -20.59
C ALA A 43 -4.24 8.20 -19.48
N ASP A 44 -3.95 9.47 -19.75
CA ASP A 44 -3.35 10.41 -18.79
C ASP A 44 -4.26 10.61 -17.57
N ASN A 45 -5.58 10.66 -17.79
CA ASN A 45 -6.57 10.77 -16.73
C ASN A 45 -6.56 9.58 -15.75
N SER A 46 -6.23 8.38 -16.23
CA SER A 46 -6.12 7.19 -15.38
C SER A 46 -4.95 7.30 -14.41
N ILE A 47 -3.80 7.77 -14.90
CA ILE A 47 -2.58 7.97 -14.09
C ILE A 47 -2.81 9.04 -13.03
N GLY A 48 -3.45 10.16 -13.40
CA GLY A 48 -3.82 11.22 -12.47
C GLY A 48 -4.73 10.72 -11.35
N ASN A 49 -5.73 9.89 -11.67
CA ASN A 49 -6.64 9.32 -10.68
C ASN A 49 -5.95 8.34 -9.72
N VAL A 50 -5.13 7.41 -10.24
CA VAL A 50 -4.39 6.46 -9.40
C VAL A 50 -3.42 7.18 -8.45
N ASN A 51 -2.63 8.12 -8.95
CA ASN A 51 -1.69 8.86 -8.12
C ASN A 51 -2.39 9.79 -7.12
N GLY A 52 -3.48 10.44 -7.54
CA GLY A 52 -4.28 11.32 -6.70
C GLY A 52 -4.91 10.58 -5.52
N SER A 53 -5.64 9.49 -5.79
CA SER A 53 -6.29 8.68 -4.74
C SER A 53 -5.28 8.08 -3.76
N ASN A 54 -4.13 7.57 -4.25
CA ASN A 54 -3.10 7.02 -3.38
C ASN A 54 -2.45 8.12 -2.50
N SER A 55 -2.21 9.30 -3.07
CA SER A 55 -1.69 10.44 -2.29
C SER A 55 -2.66 10.85 -1.18
N VAL A 56 -3.95 10.93 -1.49
CA VAL A 56 -4.99 11.22 -0.51
C VAL A 56 -5.04 10.16 0.60
N ASN A 57 -4.96 8.88 0.25
CA ASN A 57 -4.96 7.79 1.23
C ASN A 57 -3.76 7.85 2.18
N VAL A 58 -2.57 8.21 1.70
CA VAL A 58 -1.38 8.35 2.56
C VAL A 58 -1.46 9.63 3.39
N PHE A 59 -1.70 10.79 2.77
CA PHE A 59 -1.66 12.07 3.49
C PHE A 59 -2.85 12.27 4.41
N LEU A 60 -4.07 11.96 3.96
CA LEU A 60 -5.27 12.11 4.78
C LEU A 60 -5.54 10.87 5.64
N GLY A 61 -5.20 9.67 5.16
CA GLY A 61 -5.42 8.44 5.92
C GLY A 61 -4.40 8.22 7.04
N LEU A 62 -3.12 8.56 6.83
CA LEU A 62 -2.07 8.41 7.86
C LEU A 62 -1.65 9.75 8.47
N GLY A 63 -1.45 10.77 7.64
CA GLY A 63 -0.93 12.07 8.09
C GLY A 63 -1.90 12.84 8.99
N LEU A 64 -3.17 12.94 8.61
CA LEU A 64 -4.18 13.67 9.38
C LEU A 64 -4.39 13.13 10.81
N PRO A 65 -4.60 11.81 11.02
CA PRO A 65 -4.72 11.25 12.37
C PRO A 65 -3.47 11.50 13.22
N TRP A 66 -2.28 11.38 12.62
CA TRP A 66 -1.02 11.66 13.30
C TRP A 66 -0.90 13.12 13.75
N ILE A 67 -1.24 14.08 12.87
CA ILE A 67 -1.24 15.52 13.19
C ILE A 67 -2.23 15.83 14.31
N LEU A 68 -3.45 15.30 14.23
CA LEU A 68 -4.47 15.52 15.24
C LEU A 68 -4.07 14.96 16.61
N SER A 69 -3.49 13.75 16.63
CA SER A 69 -3.11 13.09 17.87
C SER A 69 -1.87 13.70 18.52
N SER A 70 -0.86 14.03 17.72
CA SER A 70 0.34 14.75 18.18
C SER A 70 0.00 16.17 18.64
N GLY A 71 -0.85 16.89 17.92
CA GLY A 71 -1.33 18.22 18.31
C GLY A 71 -2.11 18.19 19.62
N TYR A 72 -3.00 17.21 19.81
CA TYR A 72 -3.74 17.04 21.06
C TYR A 72 -2.80 16.72 22.25
N ALA A 73 -1.82 15.85 22.04
CA ALA A 73 -0.82 15.52 23.06
C ALA A 73 0.04 16.73 23.43
N ALA A 74 0.45 17.52 22.44
CA ALA A 74 1.21 18.76 22.65
C ALA A 74 0.42 19.78 23.49
N LEU A 75 -0.88 19.95 23.23
CA LEU A 75 -1.77 20.80 24.04
C LEU A 75 -1.92 20.31 25.50
N LYS A 76 -1.73 19.01 25.75
CA LYS A 76 -1.76 18.40 27.08
C LYS A 76 -0.38 18.31 27.72
N GLY A 77 0.67 18.81 27.07
CA GLY A 77 2.05 18.73 27.55
C GLY A 77 2.58 17.29 27.64
N ARG A 78 2.03 16.36 26.86
CA ARG A 78 2.45 14.95 26.83
C ARG A 78 3.27 14.68 25.57
N GLN A 79 4.24 13.77 25.67
CA GLN A 79 4.90 13.24 24.49
C GLN A 79 4.00 12.22 23.77
N TYR A 80 3.93 12.32 22.45
CA TYR A 80 3.15 11.41 21.61
C TYR A 80 4.08 10.38 20.97
N CYS A 81 4.07 9.18 21.53
CA CYS A 81 4.94 8.08 21.12
C CYS A 81 4.14 7.04 20.33
N ILE A 82 4.66 6.66 19.17
CA ILE A 82 4.08 5.63 18.32
C ILE A 82 5.15 4.57 18.07
N TYR A 83 4.80 3.32 18.36
CA TYR A 83 5.61 2.17 18.02
C TYR A 83 5.17 1.63 16.66
N PRO A 84 5.99 1.76 15.60
CA PRO A 84 5.67 1.23 14.28
C PRO A 84 5.82 -0.30 14.29
N GLU A 85 4.86 -1.01 14.85
CA GLU A 85 4.88 -2.47 14.90
C GLU A 85 4.70 -3.04 13.47
N ASN A 86 5.70 -3.75 12.94
CA ASN A 86 5.73 -4.38 11.61
C ASN A 86 5.62 -3.43 10.39
N LEU A 87 5.54 -2.11 10.60
CA LEU A 87 5.34 -1.13 9.54
C LEU A 87 6.61 -0.98 8.69
N THR A 88 7.77 -0.87 9.35
CA THR A 88 9.07 -0.68 8.69
C THR A 88 9.37 -1.84 7.74
N GLU A 89 9.15 -3.08 8.19
CA GLU A 89 9.35 -4.29 7.40
C GLU A 89 8.42 -4.31 6.19
N SER A 90 7.15 -3.96 6.39
CA SER A 90 6.16 -3.89 5.31
C SER A 90 6.52 -2.85 4.25
N VAL A 91 7.03 -1.69 4.69
CA VAL A 91 7.48 -0.61 3.79
C VAL A 91 8.71 -1.05 2.98
N ILE A 92 9.68 -1.75 3.59
CA ILE A 92 10.87 -2.25 2.88
C ILE A 92 10.47 -3.22 1.77
N VAL A 93 9.59 -4.18 2.06
CA VAL A 93 9.12 -5.15 1.07
C VAL A 93 8.32 -4.45 -0.02
N TYR A 94 7.46 -3.50 0.34
CA TYR A 94 6.70 -2.69 -0.61
C TYR A 94 7.62 -1.91 -1.57
N LEU A 95 8.66 -1.24 -1.06
CA LEU A 95 9.63 -0.52 -1.88
C LEU A 95 10.42 -1.46 -2.81
N GLY A 96 10.78 -2.65 -2.31
CA GLY A 96 11.39 -3.70 -3.12
C GLY A 96 10.50 -4.13 -4.29
N CYS A 97 9.23 -4.50 -4.01
CA CYS A 97 8.25 -4.84 -5.03
C CYS A 97 7.97 -3.67 -5.99
N ALA A 98 7.88 -2.43 -5.50
CA ALA A 98 7.64 -1.25 -6.33
C ALA A 98 8.81 -1.01 -7.31
N SER A 99 10.06 -1.10 -6.83
CA SER A 99 11.24 -0.96 -7.69
C SER A 99 11.30 -2.05 -8.77
N LEU A 100 10.98 -3.30 -8.43
CA LEU A 100 10.89 -4.40 -9.38
C LEU A 100 9.79 -4.15 -10.42
N CYS A 101 8.62 -3.70 -9.98
CA CYS A 101 7.50 -3.34 -10.86
C CYS A 101 7.90 -2.25 -11.86
N LEU A 102 8.51 -1.17 -11.39
CA LEU A 102 9.01 -0.09 -12.24
C LEU A 102 10.10 -0.58 -13.20
N GLY A 103 11.00 -1.44 -12.74
CA GLY A 103 12.00 -2.08 -13.60
C GLY A 103 11.38 -2.91 -14.73
N ILE A 104 10.35 -3.71 -14.43
CA ILE A 104 9.60 -4.47 -15.44
C ILE A 104 8.94 -3.54 -16.47
N LEU A 105 8.30 -2.46 -16.00
CA LEU A 105 7.66 -1.48 -16.89
C LEU A 105 8.68 -0.74 -17.75
N PHE A 106 9.84 -0.38 -17.19
CA PHE A 106 10.92 0.27 -17.90
C PHE A 106 11.54 -0.65 -18.97
N CYS A 107 11.86 -1.90 -18.62
CA CYS A 107 12.34 -2.90 -19.58
C CYS A 107 11.33 -3.13 -20.70
N ARG A 108 10.04 -3.18 -20.37
CA ARG A 108 8.96 -3.32 -21.34
C ARG A 108 8.87 -2.12 -22.29
N ARG A 109 9.03 -0.90 -21.75
CA ARG A 109 9.06 0.34 -22.54
C ARG A 109 10.20 0.32 -23.56
N MET A 110 11.38 -0.16 -23.17
CA MET A 110 12.54 -0.28 -24.07
C MET A 110 12.35 -1.38 -25.14
N ALA A 111 11.74 -2.51 -24.79
CA ALA A 111 11.65 -3.67 -25.68
C ALA A 111 10.49 -3.59 -26.70
N PHE A 112 9.34 -3.04 -26.33
CA PHE A 112 8.11 -3.14 -27.14
C PHE A 112 7.47 -1.81 -27.55
N GLY A 113 7.97 -0.68 -27.07
CA GLY A 113 7.45 0.66 -27.41
C GLY A 113 6.09 0.97 -26.78
N GLY A 114 6.12 1.80 -25.73
CA GLY A 114 4.93 2.31 -25.03
C GLY A 114 4.64 1.59 -23.70
N GLU A 115 4.18 2.34 -22.70
CA GLU A 115 3.93 1.81 -21.35
C GLU A 115 2.65 0.97 -21.27
N LEU A 116 1.60 1.35 -22.01
CA LEU A 116 0.35 0.60 -22.19
C LEU A 116 0.14 0.06 -23.63
N GLY A 117 1.07 0.33 -24.54
CA GLY A 117 1.09 -0.14 -25.94
C GLY A 117 1.68 -1.53 -26.11
N GLY A 118 1.42 -2.18 -27.25
CA GLY A 118 1.94 -3.51 -27.59
C GLY A 118 0.87 -4.56 -27.92
N SER A 119 1.31 -5.77 -28.32
CA SER A 119 0.41 -6.89 -28.63
C SER A 119 -0.47 -7.25 -27.42
N ARG A 120 -1.72 -7.66 -27.67
CA ARG A 120 -2.69 -8.04 -26.61
C ARG A 120 -2.08 -9.05 -25.63
N VAL A 121 -1.27 -9.98 -26.12
CA VAL A 121 -0.60 -11.01 -25.31
C VAL A 121 0.38 -10.39 -24.31
N THR A 122 1.25 -9.47 -24.76
CA THR A 122 2.24 -8.81 -23.90
C THR A 122 1.57 -7.95 -22.82
N LYS A 123 0.42 -7.33 -23.10
CA LYS A 123 -0.37 -6.60 -22.09
C LYS A 123 -0.88 -7.51 -20.97
N TRP A 124 -1.46 -8.65 -21.32
CA TRP A 124 -1.96 -9.61 -20.34
C TRP A 124 -0.84 -10.25 -19.51
N ILE A 125 0.29 -10.60 -20.14
CA ILE A 125 1.44 -11.17 -19.42
C ILE A 125 2.00 -10.18 -18.38
N SER A 126 2.25 -8.93 -18.78
CA SER A 126 2.75 -7.91 -17.84
C SER A 126 1.75 -7.61 -16.73
N GLY A 127 0.45 -7.55 -17.05
CA GLY A 127 -0.61 -7.35 -16.06
C GLY A 127 -0.67 -8.48 -15.03
N LEU A 128 -0.66 -9.74 -15.50
CA LEU A 128 -0.65 -10.92 -14.61
C LEU A 128 0.59 -10.96 -13.72
N LEU A 129 1.75 -10.61 -14.25
CA LEU A 129 2.99 -10.61 -13.49
C LEU A 129 3.00 -9.52 -12.40
N ILE A 130 2.49 -8.33 -12.70
CA ILE A 130 2.35 -7.24 -11.73
C ILE A 130 1.30 -7.60 -10.66
N SER A 131 0.16 -8.19 -11.06
CA SER A 131 -0.84 -8.68 -10.11
C SER A 131 -0.27 -9.78 -9.20
N PHE A 132 0.54 -10.69 -9.74
CA PHE A 132 1.21 -11.72 -8.96
C PHE A 132 2.17 -11.11 -7.93
N LEU A 133 2.93 -10.08 -8.32
CA LEU A 133 3.83 -9.36 -7.40
C LEU A 133 3.05 -8.70 -6.24
N TRP A 134 1.89 -8.12 -6.53
CA TRP A 134 1.01 -7.53 -5.50
C TRP A 134 0.43 -8.58 -4.56
N VAL A 135 -0.08 -9.71 -5.08
CA VAL A 135 -0.57 -10.82 -4.25
C VAL A 135 0.56 -11.38 -3.38
N GLY A 136 1.76 -11.53 -3.94
CA GLY A 136 2.95 -11.96 -3.21
C GLY A 136 3.27 -11.05 -2.03
N TYR A 137 3.24 -9.72 -2.23
CA TYR A 137 3.40 -8.74 -1.17
C TYR A 137 2.35 -8.91 -0.06
N VAL A 138 1.07 -9.02 -0.41
CA VAL A 138 -0.02 -9.18 0.56
C VAL A 138 0.17 -10.46 1.37
N VAL A 139 0.48 -11.58 0.71
CA VAL A 139 0.72 -12.86 1.38
C VAL A 139 1.91 -12.79 2.32
N PHE A 140 3.02 -12.19 1.89
CA PHE A 140 4.20 -12.00 2.73
C PHE A 140 3.88 -11.19 4.00
N SER A 141 3.16 -10.07 3.84
CA SER A 141 2.73 -9.22 4.95
C SER A 141 1.81 -9.96 5.92
N ILE A 142 0.89 -10.79 5.42
CA ILE A 142 0.02 -11.63 6.27
C ILE A 142 0.84 -12.68 7.04
N LEU A 143 1.77 -13.39 6.38
CA LEU A 143 2.63 -14.39 7.02
C LEU A 143 3.49 -13.78 8.12
N LYS A 144 3.95 -12.54 7.93
CA LYS A 144 4.66 -11.76 8.94
C LYS A 144 3.77 -11.46 10.14
N VAL A 145 2.53 -11.00 9.92
CA VAL A 145 1.55 -10.74 10.99
C VAL A 145 1.19 -11.98 11.80
N TYR A 146 1.16 -13.17 11.19
CA TYR A 146 0.94 -14.44 11.89
C TYR A 146 2.19 -14.99 12.59
N GLY A 147 3.36 -14.36 12.42
CA GLY A 147 4.61 -14.78 13.08
C GLY A 147 5.28 -15.98 12.42
N VAL A 148 4.89 -16.34 11.19
CA VAL A 148 5.55 -17.41 10.41
C VAL A 148 6.94 -16.94 9.94
N ILE A 149 7.05 -15.66 9.61
CA ILE A 149 8.31 -15.01 9.20
C ILE A 149 8.72 -14.05 10.32
N THR A 150 9.88 -14.26 10.93
CA THR A 150 10.32 -13.51 12.12
C THR A 150 11.39 -12.45 11.85
N TRP A 151 11.70 -12.15 10.58
CA TRP A 151 12.67 -11.11 10.25
C TRP A 151 12.19 -9.74 10.75
N SER A 152 12.94 -9.12 11.66
CA SER A 152 12.63 -7.82 12.23
C SER A 152 13.80 -6.88 11.97
N TYR A 153 13.48 -5.64 11.61
CA TYR A 153 14.47 -4.61 11.42
C TYR A 153 14.45 -3.69 12.63
N ASP A 154 15.52 -3.71 13.42
CA ASP A 154 15.65 -2.85 14.59
C ASP A 154 15.81 -1.39 14.13
N VAL A 155 14.72 -0.64 14.23
CA VAL A 155 14.76 0.80 14.04
C VAL A 155 15.46 1.38 15.27
N PRO A 156 16.48 2.24 15.12
CA PRO A 156 17.11 2.91 16.26
C PRO A 156 16.02 3.62 17.06
N GLU A 157 16.03 3.37 18.37
CA GLU A 157 14.99 3.79 19.30
C GLU A 157 14.76 5.31 19.19
N SER A 158 13.65 5.70 18.56
CA SER A 158 13.25 7.10 18.48
C SER A 158 12.81 7.53 19.87
N THR A 159 13.60 8.41 20.49
CA THR A 159 13.45 9.33 21.66
C THR A 159 12.19 9.29 22.55
N CYS A 160 11.52 8.17 22.66
CA CYS A 160 10.36 7.94 23.50
C CYS A 160 10.80 7.08 24.67
N LEU A 161 11.56 7.69 25.57
CA LEU A 161 11.86 7.07 26.86
C LEU A 161 10.54 6.98 27.64
N PRO A 162 10.17 5.81 28.17
CA PRO A 162 9.05 5.71 29.10
C PRO A 162 9.39 6.47 30.39
N ASP A 163 8.40 7.17 30.94
CA ASP A 163 8.40 7.60 32.35
C ASP A 163 8.34 6.37 33.28
#